data_AF-A0A7F5RNG4-F1
#
_entry.id   AF-A0A7F5RNG4-F1
#
_cell.length_a   1.000
_cell.length_b   1.000
_cell.length_c   1.000
_cell.angle_alpha   90.00
_cell.angle_beta   90.00
_cell.angle_gamma   90.00
#
_symmetry.space_group_name_H-M   'P 1'
#
loop_
_entity.id
_entity.type
_entity.pdbx_description
1 polymer ?
#
loop_
_entity_poly.entity_id
_entity_poly.type
_entity_poly.pdbx_seq_one_letter_code
_entity_poly.pdbx_strand_id
1 'polypeptide(L)'
;MPTMLSTLEEEASNFDGFPSHVDTTAITVVPPSPPKKPLKTFADIQILVHQGRKQDVKNIIRNNNWPVNDPIRGHLWPVLCSQHMNNSKSMDGFYWDMVKQVFGTNELSDKPVSLPPFVEPSHCHSYFLTHRGRCIADRVVSVLGYSCPDIVYSPTIYPICAILLHFMSGKLYFILSLFLFTYIIQK
;
A
#
# COMPACT_ATOMS: atom_id res chain seq x y z
N MET A 1 -14.19 33.36 -5.18
CA MET A 1 -12.94 32.85 -5.77
C MET A 1 -12.87 31.36 -5.44
N PRO A 2 -12.88 30.45 -6.42
CA PRO A 2 -12.80 29.03 -6.14
C PRO A 2 -11.33 28.68 -5.86
N THR A 3 -11.02 28.38 -4.61
CA THR A 3 -9.68 27.96 -4.20
C THR A 3 -9.48 26.50 -4.59
N MET A 4 -8.53 26.32 -5.52
CA MET A 4 -7.92 25.08 -6.00
C MET A 4 -7.94 23.94 -4.97
N LEU A 5 -8.74 22.93 -5.27
CA LEU A 5 -8.76 21.61 -4.66
C LEU A 5 -7.43 20.91 -4.98
N SER A 6 -6.49 20.85 -4.02
CA SER A 6 -5.17 20.26 -4.24
C SER A 6 -5.26 18.73 -4.38
N THR A 7 -5.42 18.26 -5.62
CA THR A 7 -4.61 17.20 -6.27
C THR A 7 -4.10 16.06 -5.38
N LEU A 8 -5.02 15.48 -4.63
CA LEU A 8 -5.06 14.04 -4.35
C LEU A 8 -6.44 13.52 -4.73
N GLU A 9 -6.99 14.06 -5.82
CA GLU A 9 -8.03 13.35 -6.54
C GLU A 9 -7.49 11.98 -6.89
N GLU A 10 -8.33 11.00 -6.59
CA GLU A 10 -8.19 9.60 -6.93
C GLU A 10 -7.69 9.46 -8.37
N GLU A 11 -6.38 9.35 -8.55
CA GLU A 11 -5.86 8.70 -9.75
C GLU A 11 -6.31 7.25 -9.64
N ALA A 12 -7.47 7.00 -10.25
CA ALA A 12 -8.01 5.68 -10.50
C ALA A 12 -6.85 4.79 -10.92
N SER A 13 -6.81 3.61 -10.32
CA SER A 13 -5.78 2.58 -10.41
C SER A 13 -5.56 2.01 -11.83
N ASN A 14 -5.29 2.89 -12.80
CA ASN A 14 -4.93 2.59 -14.19
C ASN A 14 -3.48 3.02 -14.43
N PHE A 15 -2.58 2.55 -13.57
CA PHE A 15 -1.15 2.67 -13.86
C PHE A 15 -0.77 1.56 -14.84
N ASP A 16 -0.26 1.93 -16.01
CA ASP A 16 0.42 1.01 -16.92
C ASP A 16 1.84 0.73 -16.38
N GLY A 17 1.90 0.08 -15.21
CA GLY A 17 3.14 -0.19 -14.46
C GLY A 17 3.16 0.38 -13.05
N PHE A 18 3.94 1.43 -12.82
CA PHE A 18 4.23 1.99 -11.50
C PHE A 18 3.67 3.42 -11.31
N PRO A 19 3.28 3.81 -10.08
CA PRO A 19 2.93 5.19 -9.75
C PRO A 19 4.07 6.19 -9.94
N SER A 20 3.73 7.47 -10.15
CA SER A 20 4.69 8.56 -10.40
C SER A 20 5.71 8.82 -9.27
N HIS A 21 5.41 8.35 -8.05
CA HIS A 21 6.31 8.46 -6.90
C HIS A 21 7.33 7.31 -6.80
N VAL A 22 7.43 6.44 -7.80
CA VAL A 22 8.41 5.35 -7.92
C VAL A 22 9.43 5.68 -9.00
N ASP A 23 10.71 5.55 -8.68
CA ASP A 23 11.81 5.62 -9.65
C ASP A 23 11.93 4.30 -10.40
N THR A 24 11.40 4.27 -11.62
CA THR A 24 11.39 3.07 -12.47
C THR A 24 12.73 2.81 -13.16
N THR A 25 13.66 3.78 -13.16
CA THR A 25 14.92 3.68 -13.92
C THR A 25 15.87 2.62 -13.35
N ALA A 26 15.77 2.34 -12.05
CA ALA A 26 16.58 1.35 -11.36
C ALA A 26 15.89 -0.02 -11.21
N ILE A 27 14.63 -0.18 -11.67
CA ILE A 27 13.89 -1.44 -11.56
C ILE A 27 14.30 -2.37 -12.70
N THR A 28 15.04 -3.43 -12.37
CA THR A 28 15.37 -4.48 -13.33
C THR A 28 14.14 -5.36 -13.60
N VAL A 29 13.49 -5.18 -14.75
CA VAL A 29 12.44 -6.09 -15.22
C VAL A 29 13.10 -7.32 -15.83
N VAL A 30 13.10 -8.43 -15.09
CA VAL A 30 13.58 -9.71 -15.63
C VAL A 30 12.58 -10.18 -16.69
N PRO A 31 13.03 -10.53 -17.92
CA PRO A 31 12.16 -11.06 -18.95
C PRO A 31 11.41 -12.29 -18.42
N PRO A 32 10.10 -12.41 -18.65
CA PRO A 32 9.36 -13.57 -18.18
C PRO A 32 9.92 -14.82 -18.86
N SER A 33 10.37 -15.80 -18.07
CA SER A 33 10.60 -17.15 -18.57
C SER A 33 9.31 -17.65 -19.24
N PRO A 34 9.38 -18.36 -20.38
CA PRO A 34 8.20 -18.84 -21.09
C PRO A 34 7.28 -19.58 -20.11
N PRO A 35 6.06 -19.08 -19.85
CA PRO A 35 5.25 -19.67 -18.82
C PRO A 35 4.71 -21.01 -19.33
N LYS A 36 4.86 -22.08 -18.52
CA LYS A 36 4.35 -23.42 -18.86
C LYS A 36 2.82 -23.46 -19.00
N LYS A 37 2.12 -22.43 -18.51
CA LYS A 37 0.66 -22.26 -18.52
C LYS A 37 0.33 -20.76 -18.67
N PRO A 38 -0.77 -20.38 -19.34
CA PRO A 38 -1.18 -18.98 -19.42
C PRO A 38 -1.40 -18.38 -18.03
N LEU A 39 -0.96 -17.13 -17.83
CA LEU A 39 -1.11 -16.40 -16.57
C LEU A 39 -2.60 -16.18 -16.26
N LYS A 40 -2.94 -16.29 -14.97
CA LYS A 40 -4.30 -15.99 -14.49
C LYS A 40 -4.56 -14.49 -14.45
N THR A 41 -5.78 -14.11 -14.80
CA THR A 41 -6.23 -12.72 -14.83
C THR A 41 -6.77 -12.28 -13.47
N PHE A 42 -6.90 -10.97 -13.25
CA PHE A 42 -7.55 -10.44 -12.06
C PHE A 42 -9.00 -10.94 -11.93
N ALA A 43 -9.74 -11.05 -13.03
CA ALA A 43 -11.13 -11.51 -13.03
C ALA A 43 -11.27 -12.93 -12.48
N ASP A 44 -10.35 -13.84 -12.85
CA ASP A 44 -10.31 -15.21 -12.33
C ASP A 44 -10.16 -15.24 -10.81
N ILE A 45 -9.27 -14.38 -10.28
CA ILE A 45 -8.99 -14.28 -8.85
C ILE A 45 -10.17 -13.65 -8.12
N GLN A 46 -10.75 -12.58 -8.68
CA GLN A 46 -11.87 -11.87 -8.08
C GLN A 46 -13.06 -12.81 -7.85
N ILE A 47 -13.39 -13.67 -8.81
CA ILE A 47 -14.46 -14.68 -8.67
C ILE A 47 -14.18 -15.61 -7.49
N LEU A 48 -12.96 -16.15 -7.39
CA LEU A 48 -12.58 -17.07 -6.31
C LEU A 48 -12.59 -16.41 -4.93
N VAL A 49 -12.20 -15.14 -4.87
CA VAL A 49 -12.28 -14.32 -3.64
C VAL A 49 -13.74 -14.15 -3.21
N HIS A 50 -14.64 -13.77 -4.12
CA HIS A 50 -16.08 -13.63 -3.81
C HIS A 50 -16.73 -14.96 -3.39
N GLN A 51 -16.26 -16.08 -3.93
CA GLN A 51 -16.71 -17.43 -3.55
C GLN A 51 -16.10 -17.94 -2.23
N GLY A 52 -15.23 -17.17 -1.56
CA GLY A 52 -14.58 -17.59 -0.32
C GLY A 52 -13.55 -18.72 -0.49
N ARG A 53 -13.10 -19.01 -1.72
CA ARG A 53 -12.18 -20.10 -2.05
C ARG A 53 -10.72 -19.74 -1.74
N LYS A 54 -10.43 -19.47 -0.46
CA LYS A 54 -9.13 -18.95 0.02
C LYS A 54 -7.94 -19.82 -0.39
N GLN A 55 -8.10 -21.16 -0.40
CA GLN A 55 -7.02 -22.08 -0.78
C GLN A 55 -6.66 -21.98 -2.27
N ASP A 56 -7.66 -21.82 -3.14
CA ASP A 56 -7.42 -21.71 -4.59
C ASP A 56 -6.78 -20.37 -4.94
N VAL A 57 -7.22 -19.29 -4.30
CA VAL A 57 -6.59 -17.97 -4.42
C VAL A 57 -5.11 -18.05 -4.01
N LYS A 58 -4.82 -18.68 -2.86
CA LYS A 58 -3.45 -18.89 -2.36
C LYS A 58 -2.59 -19.70 -3.33
N ASN A 59 -3.15 -20.76 -3.92
CA ASN A 59 -2.47 -21.59 -4.90
C ASN A 59 -2.18 -20.82 -6.20
N ILE A 60 -3.09 -19.97 -6.64
CA ILE A 60 -2.88 -19.12 -7.83
C ILE A 60 -1.75 -18.14 -7.57
N ILE A 61 -1.77 -17.40 -6.46
CA ILE A 61 -0.75 -16.38 -6.13
C ILE A 61 0.64 -17.00 -6.01
N ARG A 62 0.74 -18.21 -5.43
CA ARG A 62 2.03 -18.91 -5.26
C ARG A 62 2.62 -19.46 -6.55
N ASN A 63 1.78 -19.76 -7.55
CA ASN A 63 2.20 -20.45 -8.76
C ASN A 63 2.13 -19.57 -10.03
N ASN A 64 1.59 -18.35 -9.94
CA ASN A 64 1.56 -17.39 -11.04
C ASN A 64 2.66 -16.34 -10.84
N ASN A 65 3.65 -16.36 -11.72
CA ASN A 65 4.77 -15.42 -11.69
C ASN A 65 4.46 -14.23 -12.60
N TRP A 66 3.59 -13.32 -12.13
CA TRP A 66 3.34 -12.07 -12.84
C TRP A 66 4.63 -11.21 -12.90
N PRO A 67 4.99 -10.62 -14.05
CA PRO A 67 6.11 -9.69 -14.17
C PRO A 67 6.02 -8.55 -13.17
N VAL A 68 7.14 -8.00 -12.68
CA VAL A 68 7.14 -6.98 -11.60
C VAL A 68 6.37 -5.71 -11.96
N ASN A 69 6.33 -5.35 -13.25
CA ASN A 69 5.58 -4.22 -13.81
C ASN A 69 4.12 -4.54 -14.17
N ASP A 70 3.62 -5.74 -13.87
CA ASP A 70 2.26 -6.14 -14.22
C ASP A 70 1.22 -5.34 -13.38
N PRO A 71 0.27 -4.63 -14.03
CA PRO A 71 -0.73 -3.80 -13.37
C PRO A 71 -1.72 -4.60 -12.50
N ILE A 72 -1.73 -5.93 -12.62
CA ILE A 72 -2.55 -6.81 -11.77
C ILE A 72 -2.32 -6.54 -10.29
N ARG A 73 -1.10 -6.19 -9.88
CA ARG A 73 -0.76 -5.95 -8.46
C ARG A 73 -1.55 -4.78 -7.88
N GLY A 74 -1.74 -3.71 -8.64
CA GLY A 74 -2.53 -2.54 -8.19
C GLY A 74 -3.97 -2.89 -7.85
N HIS A 75 -4.52 -3.93 -8.47
CA HIS A 75 -5.88 -4.43 -8.23
C HIS A 75 -5.91 -5.58 -7.22
N LEU A 76 -4.92 -6.48 -7.28
CA LEU A 76 -4.84 -7.69 -6.49
C LEU A 76 -4.59 -7.39 -5.01
N TRP A 77 -3.62 -6.53 -4.70
CA TRP A 77 -3.28 -6.24 -3.30
C TRP A 77 -4.46 -5.64 -2.52
N PRO A 78 -5.18 -4.62 -3.02
CA PRO A 78 -6.36 -4.11 -2.31
C PRO A 78 -7.44 -5.18 -2.06
N VAL A 79 -7.71 -6.05 -3.04
CA VAL A 79 -8.71 -7.12 -2.90
C VAL A 79 -8.29 -8.15 -1.86
N LEU A 80 -7.01 -8.54 -1.82
CA LEU A 80 -6.52 -9.48 -0.83
C LEU A 80 -6.56 -8.90 0.58
N CYS A 81 -6.19 -7.63 0.74
CA CYS A 81 -6.19 -6.97 2.04
C CYS A 81 -7.60 -6.71 2.56
N SER A 82 -8.57 -6.39 1.68
CA SER A 82 -9.95 -6.14 2.09
C SER A 82 -10.64 -7.37 2.70
N GLN A 83 -10.16 -8.59 2.43
CA GLN A 83 -10.69 -9.83 3.02
C GLN A 83 -10.56 -9.89 4.54
N HIS A 84 -9.68 -9.06 5.12
CA HIS A 84 -9.46 -8.98 6.56
C HIS A 84 -10.25 -7.83 7.22
N MET A 85 -11.00 -7.07 6.43
CA MET A 85 -11.80 -5.94 6.91
C MET A 85 -13.24 -6.41 7.21
N ASN A 86 -13.55 -6.64 8.48
CA ASN A 86 -14.88 -7.12 8.90
C ASN A 86 -16.01 -6.07 8.77
N ASN A 87 -15.70 -4.80 8.47
CA ASN A 87 -16.69 -3.74 8.25
C ASN A 87 -16.20 -2.76 7.18
N SER A 88 -16.67 -2.93 5.93
CA SER A 88 -16.25 -2.14 4.77
C SER A 88 -17.06 -0.86 4.53
N LYS A 89 -17.93 -0.45 5.46
CA LYS A 89 -18.79 0.72 5.26
C LYS A 89 -18.11 1.99 5.79
N SER A 90 -17.74 2.86 4.85
CA SER A 90 -17.45 4.29 5.05
C SER A 90 -16.27 4.64 5.96
N MET A 91 -15.05 4.38 5.49
CA MET A 91 -13.84 5.04 6.05
C MET A 91 -13.16 6.00 5.07
N ASP A 92 -13.76 6.27 3.91
CA ASP A 92 -13.30 7.34 3.03
C ASP A 92 -13.38 8.67 3.81
N GLY A 93 -12.23 9.31 3.98
CA GLY A 93 -12.07 10.50 4.81
C GLY A 93 -11.40 10.27 6.16
N PHE A 94 -11.53 9.09 6.79
CA PHE A 94 -10.94 8.85 8.13
C PHE A 94 -9.42 9.04 8.14
N TYR A 95 -8.74 8.52 7.11
CA TYR A 95 -7.30 8.75 6.94
C TYR A 95 -6.98 10.25 6.84
N TRP A 96 -7.73 11.00 6.03
CA TRP A 96 -7.51 12.43 5.82
C TRP A 96 -7.81 13.25 7.07
N ASP A 97 -8.79 12.85 7.87
CA ASP A 97 -9.05 13.47 9.16
C ASP A 97 -7.89 13.25 10.13
N MET A 98 -7.30 12.05 10.16
CA MET A 98 -6.10 11.79 10.96
C MET A 98 -4.88 12.56 10.43
N VAL A 99 -4.71 12.68 9.11
CA VAL A 99 -3.66 13.53 8.51
C VAL A 99 -3.79 14.97 8.99
N LYS A 100 -5.00 15.54 8.99
CA LYS A 100 -5.25 16.89 9.52
C LYS A 100 -4.98 17.00 11.01
N GLN A 101 -5.30 15.98 11.79
CA GLN A 101 -5.01 16.00 13.23
C GLN A 101 -3.50 15.96 13.52
N VAL A 102 -2.72 15.19 12.76
CA VAL A 102 -1.27 15.04 12.98
C VAL A 102 -0.48 16.21 12.37
N PHE A 103 -0.86 16.67 11.18
CA PHE A 103 -0.07 17.63 10.40
C PHE A 103 -0.73 19.00 10.21
N GLY A 104 -2.01 19.16 10.57
CA GLY A 104 -2.78 20.40 10.37
C GLY A 104 -3.21 20.67 8.93
N THR A 105 -2.68 19.96 7.94
CA THR A 105 -2.96 20.15 6.51
C THR A 105 -2.89 18.84 5.74
N ASN A 106 -3.63 18.77 4.62
CA ASN A 106 -3.54 17.66 3.67
C ASN A 106 -2.35 17.81 2.71
N GLU A 107 -1.75 19.00 2.61
CA GLU A 107 -0.65 19.28 1.71
C GLU A 107 0.61 18.53 2.12
N LEU A 108 1.25 17.84 1.16
CA LEU A 108 2.50 17.13 1.40
C LEU A 108 3.63 18.15 1.61
N SER A 109 4.27 18.09 2.77
CA SER A 109 5.41 18.91 3.11
C SER A 109 6.70 18.19 2.70
N ASP A 110 7.63 18.92 2.09
CA ASP A 110 8.97 18.41 1.79
C ASP A 110 9.91 18.45 3.03
N LYS A 111 9.42 19.01 4.15
CA LYS A 111 10.19 19.02 5.40
C LYS A 111 10.29 17.61 5.98
N PRO A 112 11.46 17.20 6.50
CA PRO A 112 11.62 15.90 7.12
C PRO A 112 10.66 15.76 8.31
N VAL A 113 9.92 14.65 8.34
CA VAL A 113 9.01 14.30 9.43
C VAL A 113 9.77 13.42 10.42
N SER A 114 9.63 13.69 11.72
CA SER A 114 10.13 12.75 12.73
C SER A 114 9.26 11.50 12.71
N LEU A 115 9.87 10.36 12.38
CA LEU A 115 9.16 9.09 12.40
C LEU A 115 8.84 8.65 13.84
N PRO A 116 7.73 7.90 14.05
CA PRO A 116 7.38 7.36 15.35
C PRO A 116 8.44 6.40 15.92
N PRO A 117 8.51 6.21 17.25
CA PRO A 117 9.56 5.40 17.89
C PRO A 117 9.46 3.90 17.60
N PHE A 118 8.31 3.40 17.12
CA PHE A 118 8.18 1.99 16.78
C PHE A 118 8.89 1.61 15.48
N VAL A 119 9.27 2.59 14.64
CA VAL A 119 10.11 2.28 13.48
C VAL A 119 11.57 2.26 13.88
N GLU A 120 12.33 1.44 13.16
CA GLU A 120 13.77 1.41 13.32
C GLU A 120 14.45 2.14 12.15
N PRO A 121 15.14 3.26 12.39
CA PRO A 121 15.75 4.07 11.33
C PRO A 121 16.71 3.29 10.42
N SER A 122 17.44 2.32 10.98
CA SER A 122 18.35 1.45 10.23
C SER A 122 17.64 0.50 9.25
N HIS A 123 16.34 0.28 9.45
CA HIS A 123 15.50 -0.60 8.64
C HIS A 123 14.44 0.19 7.83
N CYS A 124 14.54 1.52 7.74
CA CYS A 124 13.67 2.35 6.90
C CYS A 124 14.03 2.24 5.40
N HIS A 125 13.95 1.03 4.85
CA HIS A 125 14.23 0.78 3.44
C HIS A 125 13.13 1.37 2.55
N SER A 126 13.50 2.36 1.73
CA SER A 126 12.60 3.03 0.78
C SER A 126 12.59 2.41 -0.61
N TYR A 127 13.46 1.43 -0.88
CA TYR A 127 13.59 0.75 -2.18
C TYR A 127 13.72 1.76 -3.33
N PHE A 128 12.80 1.72 -4.30
CA PHE A 128 12.79 2.58 -5.47
C PHE A 128 11.82 3.77 -5.32
N LEU A 129 11.45 4.15 -4.09
CA LEU A 129 10.64 5.34 -3.89
C LEU A 129 11.45 6.61 -4.18
N THR A 130 10.84 7.52 -4.95
CA THR A 130 11.34 8.90 -5.12
C THR A 130 11.33 9.66 -3.80
N HIS A 131 11.89 10.88 -3.77
CA HIS A 131 11.78 11.76 -2.61
C HIS A 131 10.32 11.98 -2.19
N ARG A 132 9.44 12.25 -3.14
CA ARG A 132 7.99 12.38 -2.91
C ARG A 132 7.39 11.11 -2.31
N GLY A 133 7.77 9.94 -2.83
CA GLY A 133 7.31 8.64 -2.32
C GLY A 133 7.71 8.40 -0.86
N ARG A 134 8.93 8.81 -0.48
CA ARG A 134 9.38 8.76 0.91
C ARG A 134 8.59 9.68 1.82
N CYS A 135 8.32 10.92 1.41
CA CYS A 135 7.45 11.83 2.18
C CYS A 135 6.04 11.26 2.40
N ILE A 136 5.49 10.55 1.40
CA ILE A 136 4.19 9.85 1.54
C ILE A 136 4.32 8.72 2.55
N ALA A 137 5.37 7.89 2.48
CA ALA A 137 5.61 6.81 3.42
C ALA A 137 5.73 7.32 4.87
N ASP A 138 6.53 8.38 5.08
CA ASP A 138 6.74 9.01 6.39
C ASP A 138 5.41 9.48 6.98
N ARG A 139 4.60 10.21 6.19
CA ARG A 139 3.26 10.65 6.59
C ARG A 139 2.38 9.47 7.01
N VAL A 140 2.29 8.44 6.17
CA VAL A 140 1.40 7.29 6.43
C VAL A 140 1.80 6.58 7.73
N VAL A 141 3.09 6.40 7.96
CA VAL A 141 3.62 5.77 9.17
C VAL A 141 3.38 6.65 10.41
N SER A 142 3.56 7.98 10.30
CA SER A 142 3.26 8.91 11.39
C SER A 142 1.78 8.91 11.77
N VAL A 143 0.87 8.91 10.78
CA VAL A 143 -0.57 8.82 11.03
C VAL A 143 -0.91 7.49 11.72
N LEU A 144 -0.29 6.40 11.29
CA LEU A 144 -0.49 5.09 11.89
C LEU A 144 -0.04 5.03 13.35
N GLY A 145 1.08 5.67 13.68
CA GLY A 145 1.53 5.80 15.06
C GLY A 145 0.60 6.60 15.94
N TYR A 146 -0.02 7.63 15.38
CA TYR A 146 -1.02 8.41 16.09
C TYR A 146 -2.31 7.63 16.32
N SER A 147 -2.80 6.91 15.31
CA SER A 147 -4.06 6.14 15.39
C SER A 147 -3.93 4.81 16.13
N CYS A 148 -2.73 4.26 16.25
CA CYS A 148 -2.46 2.97 16.89
C CYS A 148 -1.33 3.11 17.93
N PRO A 149 -1.61 3.74 19.09
CA PRO A 149 -0.60 4.00 20.12
C PRO A 149 -0.05 2.72 20.78
N ASP A 150 -0.76 1.59 20.65
CA ASP A 150 -0.35 0.30 21.19
C ASP A 150 0.86 -0.31 20.45
N ILE A 151 1.23 0.24 19.30
CA ILE A 151 2.40 -0.21 18.53
C ILE A 151 3.65 0.37 19.18
N VAL A 152 4.33 -0.45 19.97
CA VAL A 152 5.57 -0.05 20.66
C VAL A 152 6.81 -0.33 19.82
N TYR A 153 6.81 -1.39 19.00
CA TYR A 153 7.95 -1.78 18.16
C TYR A 153 7.50 -2.56 16.93
N SER A 154 7.82 -2.06 15.73
CA SER A 154 7.49 -2.69 14.45
C SER A 154 8.44 -2.21 13.33
N PRO A 155 9.70 -2.70 13.28
CA PRO A 155 10.70 -2.23 12.31
C PRO A 155 10.34 -2.58 10.86
N THR A 156 9.47 -3.57 10.64
CA THR A 156 9.06 -4.04 9.32
C THR A 156 8.01 -3.17 8.65
N ILE A 157 7.34 -2.30 9.40
CA ILE A 157 6.18 -1.57 8.89
C ILE A 157 6.54 -0.53 7.83
N TYR A 158 7.70 0.12 7.99
CA TYR A 158 8.17 1.10 7.02
C TYR A 158 8.56 0.43 5.69
N PRO A 159 9.36 -0.66 5.67
CA PRO A 159 9.58 -1.44 4.45
C PRO A 159 8.30 -1.95 3.78
N ILE A 160 7.32 -2.43 4.54
CA ILE A 160 6.05 -2.92 3.98
C ILE A 160 5.27 -1.75 3.35
N CYS A 161 5.18 -0.61 4.05
CA CYS A 161 4.59 0.62 3.54
C CYS A 161 5.24 1.03 2.21
N ALA A 162 6.57 1.01 2.17
CA ALA A 162 7.33 1.36 0.98
C ALA A 162 7.02 0.41 -0.19
N ILE A 163 7.00 -0.90 0.01
CA ILE A 163 6.67 -1.89 -1.03
C ILE A 163 5.25 -1.66 -1.57
N LEU A 164 4.28 -1.49 -0.67
CA LEU A 164 2.90 -1.30 -1.08
C LEU A 164 2.73 0.01 -1.88
N LEU A 165 3.45 1.09 -1.52
CA LEU A 165 3.46 2.33 -2.32
C LEU A 165 3.89 2.12 -3.77
N HIS A 166 4.65 1.08 -4.09
CA HIS A 166 5.01 0.80 -5.48
C HIS A 166 3.81 0.35 -6.33
N PHE A 167 2.72 -0.09 -5.71
CA PHE A 167 1.57 -0.66 -6.43
C PHE A 167 0.24 0.01 -6.11
N MET A 168 0.16 0.79 -5.02
CA MET A 168 -1.08 1.45 -4.58
C MET A 168 -0.80 2.84 -3.99
N SER A 169 -1.73 3.78 -4.22
CA SER A 169 -1.67 5.15 -3.69
C SER A 169 -2.73 5.41 -2.61
N GLY A 170 -4.00 5.07 -2.88
CA GLY A 170 -5.13 5.57 -2.06
C GLY A 170 -5.48 4.79 -0.79
N LYS A 171 -5.39 3.46 -0.79
CA LYS A 171 -5.89 2.60 0.33
C LYS A 171 -4.80 2.06 1.25
N LEU A 172 -3.58 2.57 1.11
CA LEU A 172 -2.39 2.05 1.79
C LEU A 172 -2.50 2.07 3.32
N TYR A 173 -2.95 3.20 3.88
CA TYR A 173 -3.10 3.37 5.33
C TYR A 173 -3.99 2.28 5.94
N PHE A 174 -5.15 2.02 5.32
CA PHE A 174 -6.08 0.99 5.79
C PHE A 174 -5.48 -0.41 5.72
N ILE A 175 -4.72 -0.69 4.67
CA ILE A 175 -4.07 -1.98 4.47
C ILE A 175 -2.99 -2.21 5.54
N LEU A 176 -2.20 -1.18 5.86
CA LEU A 176 -1.18 -1.26 6.92
C LEU A 176 -1.83 -1.40 8.31
N SER A 177 -2.89 -0.65 8.58
CA SER A 177 -3.69 -0.78 9.80
C SER A 177 -4.24 -2.21 9.94
N LEU A 178 -4.83 -2.78 8.90
CA LEU A 178 -5.32 -4.17 8.90
C LEU A 178 -4.20 -5.19 9.12
N PHE A 179 -3.03 -5.00 8.52
CA PHE A 179 -1.88 -5.88 8.70
C PHE A 179 -1.45 -5.91 10.18
N LEU A 180 -1.37 -4.75 10.83
CA LEU A 180 -1.08 -4.64 12.25
C LEU A 180 -2.14 -5.29 13.14
N PHE A 181 -3.41 -4.96 12.94
CA PHE A 181 -4.51 -5.50 13.76
C PHE A 181 -4.66 -7.02 13.62
N THR A 182 -4.43 -7.56 12.42
CA THR A 182 -4.61 -8.99 12.17
C THR A 182 -3.37 -9.81 12.58
N TYR A 183 -2.15 -9.30 12.39
CA TYR A 183 -0.93 -10.09 12.59
C TYR A 183 -0.12 -9.76 13.84
N ILE A 184 -0.22 -8.53 14.37
CA ILE A 184 0.61 -8.08 15.51
C ILE A 184 -0.20 -8.05 16.82
N ILE A 185 -1.46 -7.61 16.79
CA ILE A 185 -2.27 -7.45 18.03
C ILE A 185 -3.03 -8.73 18.43
N GLN A 186 -3.25 -9.66 17.49
CA GLN A 186 -3.98 -10.93 17.74
C GLN A 186 -3.06 -12.11 18.12
N LYS A 187 -1.80 -11.86 18.46
CA LYS A 187 -0.87 -12.85 19.02
C LYS A 187 -0.39 -12.42 20.39
#